data_AF-A0A2D6ZE94-F1
#
_entry.id   AF-A0A2D6ZE94-F1
#
_cell.length_a   1.000
_cell.length_b   1.000
_cell.length_c   1.000
_cell.angle_alpha   90.00
_cell.angle_beta   90.00
_cell.angle_gamma   90.00
#
_symmetry.space_group_name_H-M   'P 1'
#
loop_
_entity.id
_entity.type
_entity.pdbx_description
1 polymer ?
#
loop_
_entity_poly.entity_id
_entity_poly.type
_entity_poly.pdbx_seq_one_letter_code
_entity_poly.pdbx_strand_id
1 'polypeptide(L)'
;MVDSNDKILLASAVSKRKTGRLKLIVIAAASLVVVSLSLLIFGMSTKDLKSEGAKSTPYVKPTQKAAYNNSPDTDDEHAIIVLSDLYSRKVRVALLALPENSIYGDQAIGLVTKLDRLFDAAKKSDQAQVVKQIKVNLDLAKELIDKFQIDTETAIARLNQAFQSLDAKSFKQELANLVIIAKNNEQVLLWQQKKNEVLEYFNHQLKADRARAEQRDEMELASLEKIVELGFGFSNTKSRITRLKNNVTTKKYAFYIKETINYMDQGDFKLASSEIAKASNLFPNRAQTKELERTISINLKRIQVADLVAKADAYGQLDQWALAHKTYSEALSISEADRLASEGKARAINILKLKEGLLDIYNRPLRLKDMTVLKFARRLLAESKPVLDRSQSLKMLYQDVDRLLSSKMVPRSVFIQSDGNAKIRVQGVGYISPTEGKHINLTPGEYRFYAECNGYQTKLYEIIIPIDDEIAPVRVICGDKI
;
A
#
# COMPACT_ATOMS: atom_id res chain seq x y z
N MET A 1 48.36 18.94 -27.72
CA MET A 1 48.67 17.50 -27.54
C MET A 1 47.77 17.05 -26.41
N VAL A 2 46.63 16.42 -26.69
CA VAL A 2 46.50 14.96 -26.99
C VAL A 2 46.94 14.19 -25.73
N ASP A 3 46.17 13.36 -25.04
CA ASP A 3 44.83 12.83 -25.26
C ASP A 3 44.30 12.26 -23.93
N SER A 4 42.98 12.19 -23.88
CA SER A 4 42.12 11.16 -23.28
C SER A 4 42.73 10.00 -22.47
N ASN A 5 42.11 9.63 -21.35
CA ASN A 5 41.06 8.61 -21.37
C ASN A 5 40.53 8.23 -19.98
N ASP A 6 39.21 8.05 -19.99
CA ASP A 6 38.35 7.42 -19.01
C ASP A 6 38.89 6.12 -18.39
N LYS A 7 38.41 5.83 -17.17
CA LYS A 7 37.68 4.58 -16.91
C LYS A 7 36.90 4.60 -15.59
N ILE A 8 35.60 4.72 -15.77
CA ILE A 8 34.53 4.17 -14.94
C ILE A 8 34.80 2.68 -14.68
N LEU A 9 34.76 2.24 -13.43
CA LEU A 9 34.49 0.84 -13.07
C LEU A 9 33.49 0.77 -11.92
N LEU A 10 32.27 0.39 -12.31
CA LEU A 10 31.22 -0.15 -11.45
C LEU A 10 31.74 -1.44 -10.78
N ALA A 11 31.73 -1.49 -9.45
CA ALA A 11 31.98 -2.71 -8.70
C ALA A 11 30.73 -3.07 -7.88
N SER A 12 29.94 -3.98 -8.44
CA SER A 12 28.99 -4.80 -7.72
C SER A 12 29.76 -5.84 -6.89
N ALA A 13 29.51 -5.93 -5.59
CA ALA A 13 29.93 -7.08 -4.80
C ALA A 13 29.06 -7.25 -3.54
N VAL A 14 28.20 -8.25 -3.63
CA VAL A 14 27.59 -9.01 -2.54
C VAL A 14 28.69 -9.47 -1.55
N SER A 15 28.46 -9.32 -0.24
CA SER A 15 29.30 -9.94 0.78
C SER A 15 28.51 -10.30 2.05
N LYS A 16 28.80 -11.51 2.54
CA LYS A 16 28.12 -12.29 3.58
C LYS A 16 28.48 -11.87 5.02
N ARG A 17 27.51 -12.10 5.92
CA ARG A 17 27.59 -12.51 7.35
C ARG A 17 28.98 -12.52 8.05
N LYS A 18 29.08 -11.92 9.25
CA LYS A 18 29.02 -12.61 10.57
C LYS A 18 29.32 -11.70 11.79
N THR A 19 28.53 -11.93 12.84
CA THR A 19 28.84 -11.97 14.30
C THR A 19 29.25 -10.72 15.10
N GLY A 20 28.59 -10.57 16.27
CA GLY A 20 29.12 -9.83 17.42
C GLY A 20 28.10 -9.58 18.53
N ARG A 21 27.79 -10.59 19.35
CA ARG A 21 27.14 -10.42 20.67
C ARG A 21 28.15 -9.76 21.62
N LEU A 22 27.72 -8.76 22.39
CA LEU A 22 28.29 -8.49 23.71
C LEU A 22 27.20 -7.96 24.64
N LYS A 23 26.93 -8.70 25.73
CA LYS A 23 26.20 -8.24 26.92
C LYS A 23 27.23 -7.76 27.93
N LEU A 24 26.91 -6.73 28.71
CA LEU A 24 27.41 -6.60 30.08
C LEU A 24 26.34 -5.94 30.96
N ILE A 25 26.19 -6.54 32.14
CA ILE A 25 25.23 -6.30 33.21
C ILE A 25 25.97 -5.57 34.33
N VAL A 26 25.31 -4.64 35.03
CA VAL A 26 25.63 -4.31 36.43
C VAL A 26 24.34 -4.24 37.24
N ILE A 27 24.35 -4.94 38.38
CA ILE A 27 23.29 -5.23 39.35
C ILE A 27 23.56 -4.43 40.64
N ALA A 28 22.52 -4.32 41.48
CA ALA A 28 22.49 -4.07 42.93
C ALA A 28 22.14 -2.61 43.30
N ALA A 29 21.32 -2.30 44.31
CA ALA A 29 20.64 -3.02 45.41
C ALA A 29 19.39 -2.15 45.77
N ALA A 30 18.45 -2.43 46.68
CA ALA A 30 18.43 -3.26 47.87
C ALA A 30 16.95 -3.51 48.28
N SER A 31 16.79 -4.56 49.06
CA SER A 31 15.62 -5.10 49.75
C SER A 31 15.29 -4.37 51.07
N LEU A 32 14.01 -4.36 51.47
CA LEU A 32 13.46 -4.59 52.85
C LEU A 32 11.99 -4.09 52.89
N VAL A 33 10.99 -4.99 52.98
CA VAL A 33 10.24 -5.45 54.19
C VAL A 33 9.45 -4.32 54.89
N VAL A 34 8.12 -4.48 55.01
CA VAL A 34 7.33 -4.51 56.27
C VAL A 34 5.82 -4.47 55.96
N VAL A 35 5.11 -5.34 56.70
CA VAL A 35 3.67 -5.55 56.88
C VAL A 35 2.96 -4.34 57.50
N SER A 36 1.73 -4.00 57.07
CA SER A 36 0.55 -3.65 57.89
C SER A 36 -0.44 -2.80 57.08
N LEU A 37 -1.66 -3.26 56.78
CA LEU A 37 -2.88 -3.28 57.61
C LEU A 37 -3.76 -2.02 57.41
N SER A 38 -4.81 -2.21 56.60
CA SER A 38 -6.22 -1.89 56.88
C SER A 38 -6.78 -0.45 56.81
N LEU A 39 -8.08 -0.44 56.47
CA LEU A 39 -9.11 0.60 56.69
C LEU A 39 -9.14 1.73 55.63
N LEU A 40 -10.26 2.23 55.11
CA LEU A 40 -11.68 2.15 55.48
C LEU A 40 -12.52 2.86 54.39
N ILE A 41 -13.80 2.48 54.30
CA ILE A 41 -14.95 3.33 53.95
C ILE A 41 -15.08 3.80 52.49
N PHE A 42 -16.12 3.27 51.82
CA PHE A 42 -17.02 4.15 51.06
C PHE A 42 -18.46 3.81 51.43
N GLY A 43 -19.15 4.81 51.98
CA GLY A 43 -20.57 4.81 52.25
C GLY A 43 -21.25 5.96 51.50
N MET A 44 -22.53 5.71 51.16
CA MET A 44 -23.60 6.69 50.89
C MET A 44 -23.51 7.47 49.56
N SER A 45 -24.59 7.72 48.82
CA SER A 45 -26.03 7.49 49.00
C SER A 45 -26.73 7.68 47.65
N THR A 46 -27.70 6.83 47.33
CA THR A 46 -28.79 7.18 46.40
C THR A 46 -30.11 6.66 46.97
N LYS A 47 -30.94 7.56 47.49
CA LYS A 47 -32.41 7.50 47.41
C LYS A 47 -32.80 8.30 46.14
N ASP A 48 -33.81 7.99 45.34
CA ASP A 48 -35.10 7.35 45.58
C ASP A 48 -35.75 6.89 44.24
N LEU A 49 -36.80 6.05 44.36
CA LEU A 49 -37.91 5.75 43.41
C LEU A 49 -37.85 4.57 42.39
N LYS A 50 -38.55 3.48 42.78
CA LYS A 50 -39.47 2.54 42.05
C LYS A 50 -39.01 1.91 40.71
N SER A 51 -39.25 0.63 40.39
CA SER A 51 -40.14 -0.41 40.93
C SER A 51 -39.71 -1.83 40.49
N GLU A 52 -40.05 -2.81 41.34
CA GLU A 52 -40.45 -4.21 41.05
C GLU A 52 -39.52 -5.19 40.27
N GLY A 53 -39.18 -6.27 40.98
CA GLY A 53 -39.38 -7.63 40.45
C GLY A 53 -38.14 -8.45 40.05
N ALA A 54 -37.39 -8.98 41.02
CA ALA A 54 -36.85 -10.35 41.04
C ALA A 54 -35.85 -10.50 42.20
N LYS A 55 -36.33 -11.01 43.34
CA LYS A 55 -35.47 -11.42 44.45
C LYS A 55 -34.82 -12.76 44.10
N SER A 56 -33.50 -12.78 44.15
CA SER A 56 -32.70 -13.96 44.42
C SER A 56 -33.21 -14.64 45.69
N THR A 57 -33.49 -15.93 45.63
CA THR A 57 -33.65 -16.74 46.82
C THR A 57 -32.29 -17.33 47.23
N PRO A 58 -31.95 -17.31 48.54
CA PRO A 58 -30.69 -17.79 49.05
C PRO A 58 -30.64 -19.32 49.13
N TYR A 59 -29.42 -19.83 49.09
CA TYR A 59 -29.02 -21.16 49.53
C TYR A 59 -29.64 -21.50 50.89
N VAL A 60 -30.56 -22.46 50.91
CA VAL A 60 -31.17 -23.03 52.12
C VAL A 60 -30.29 -24.19 52.59
N LYS A 61 -29.66 -24.05 53.76
CA LYS A 61 -29.11 -25.20 54.50
C LYS A 61 -30.23 -26.22 54.73
N PRO A 62 -29.97 -27.54 54.70
CA PRO A 62 -31.00 -28.55 54.93
C PRO A 62 -31.62 -28.32 56.31
N THR A 63 -32.87 -27.87 56.33
CA THR A 63 -33.63 -27.71 57.56
C THR A 63 -33.90 -29.10 58.13
N GLN A 64 -33.69 -29.21 59.44
CA GLN A 64 -33.98 -30.37 60.28
C GLN A 64 -35.28 -31.09 59.89
N LYS A 65 -35.14 -32.42 59.85
CA LYS A 65 -36.19 -33.45 59.90
C LYS A 65 -37.52 -32.93 60.45
N ALA A 66 -38.54 -32.90 59.60
CA ALA A 66 -39.89 -33.23 60.06
C ALA A 66 -39.95 -34.75 60.19
N ALA A 67 -39.79 -35.25 61.42
CA ALA A 67 -40.24 -36.59 61.75
C ALA A 67 -41.73 -36.68 61.38
N TYR A 68 -42.11 -37.68 60.59
CA TYR A 68 -43.52 -38.04 60.44
C TYR A 68 -43.98 -38.49 61.83
N ASN A 69 -44.66 -37.59 62.53
CA ASN A 69 -45.25 -37.86 63.83
C ASN A 69 -46.24 -39.01 63.69
N ASN A 70 -46.01 -40.05 64.48
CA ASN A 70 -47.01 -41.05 64.80
C ASN A 70 -48.15 -40.37 65.55
N SER A 71 -49.35 -40.39 64.99
CA SER A 71 -50.61 -40.18 65.72
C SER A 71 -51.71 -40.98 65.01
N PRO A 72 -52.70 -41.52 65.75
CA PRO A 72 -53.41 -42.75 65.43
C PRO A 72 -54.64 -42.53 64.53
N ASP A 73 -55.04 -43.61 63.85
CA ASP A 73 -56.32 -43.80 63.14
C ASP A 73 -56.71 -42.70 62.15
N THR A 74 -56.00 -42.66 61.02
CA THR A 74 -56.69 -42.48 59.74
C THR A 74 -56.95 -43.87 59.19
N ASP A 75 -58.22 -44.23 59.07
CA ASP A 75 -58.73 -45.32 58.24
C ASP A 75 -57.72 -45.67 57.13
N ASP A 76 -57.11 -46.87 57.18
CA ASP A 76 -55.95 -47.25 56.33
C ASP A 76 -56.25 -47.03 54.83
N GLU A 77 -57.55 -47.07 54.47
CA GLU A 77 -58.12 -46.72 53.18
C GLU A 77 -57.84 -45.26 52.76
N HIS A 78 -58.03 -44.28 53.66
CA HIS A 78 -57.72 -42.87 53.41
C HIS A 78 -56.21 -42.63 53.22
N ALA A 79 -55.37 -43.33 53.97
CA ALA A 79 -53.91 -43.23 53.83
C ALA A 79 -53.43 -43.80 52.48
N ILE A 80 -54.01 -44.91 52.01
CA ILE A 80 -53.72 -45.49 50.70
C ILE A 80 -54.10 -44.53 49.57
N ILE A 81 -55.27 -43.86 49.66
CA ILE A 81 -55.72 -42.87 48.66
C ILE A 81 -54.72 -41.71 48.54
N VAL A 82 -54.29 -41.14 49.67
CA VAL A 82 -53.32 -40.01 49.69
C VAL A 82 -51.96 -40.43 49.13
N LEU A 83 -51.46 -41.61 49.51
CA LEU A 83 -50.18 -42.12 49.01
C LEU A 83 -50.23 -42.49 47.52
N SER A 84 -51.37 -43.02 47.06
CA SER A 84 -51.61 -43.34 45.65
C SER A 84 -51.65 -42.07 44.80
N ASP A 85 -52.27 -41.00 45.29
CA ASP A 85 -52.30 -39.70 44.63
C ASP A 85 -50.88 -39.08 44.53
N LEU A 86 -50.14 -39.06 45.65
CA LEU A 86 -48.74 -38.62 45.69
C LEU A 86 -47.86 -39.40 44.71
N TYR A 87 -48.02 -40.73 44.71
CA TYR A 87 -47.28 -41.59 43.82
C TYR A 87 -47.62 -41.30 42.36
N SER A 88 -48.91 -41.36 41.99
CA SER A 88 -49.36 -41.26 40.60
C SER A 88 -49.06 -39.90 39.99
N ARG A 89 -49.25 -38.81 40.75
CA ARG A 89 -49.08 -37.44 40.23
C ARG A 89 -47.65 -36.92 40.30
N LYS A 90 -46.85 -37.38 41.27
CA LYS A 90 -45.51 -36.81 41.51
C LYS A 90 -44.40 -37.85 41.38
N VAL A 91 -44.40 -38.87 42.23
CA VAL A 91 -43.24 -39.78 42.35
C VAL A 91 -43.10 -40.66 41.11
N ARG A 92 -44.18 -41.26 40.62
CA ARG A 92 -44.19 -42.09 39.41
C ARG A 92 -43.77 -41.29 38.19
N VAL A 93 -44.27 -40.07 38.04
CA VAL A 93 -43.90 -39.16 36.95
C VAL A 93 -42.41 -38.82 37.03
N ALA A 94 -41.90 -38.48 38.21
CA ALA A 94 -40.49 -38.16 38.41
C ALA A 94 -39.57 -39.37 38.17
N LEU A 95 -39.95 -40.56 38.63
CA LEU A 95 -39.22 -41.81 38.36
C LEU A 95 -39.18 -42.14 36.86
N LEU A 96 -40.30 -42.00 36.16
CA LEU A 96 -40.36 -42.25 34.71
C LEU A 96 -39.68 -41.15 33.87
N ALA A 97 -39.44 -39.98 34.47
CA ALA A 97 -38.63 -38.93 33.84
C ALA A 97 -37.12 -39.18 33.99
N LEU A 98 -36.71 -40.14 34.82
CA LEU A 98 -35.30 -40.52 34.93
C LEU A 98 -34.81 -41.19 33.63
N PRO A 99 -33.56 -40.95 33.24
CA PRO A 99 -32.98 -41.47 32.00
C PRO A 99 -32.97 -43.00 31.96
N GLU A 100 -33.78 -43.59 31.08
CA GLU A 100 -33.97 -45.06 30.92
C GLU A 100 -32.65 -45.81 30.70
N ASN A 101 -31.71 -45.25 29.92
CA ASN A 101 -30.41 -45.86 29.64
C ASN A 101 -29.35 -45.51 30.70
N SER A 102 -29.70 -45.60 31.98
CA SER A 102 -28.80 -45.31 33.09
C SER A 102 -29.14 -46.15 34.32
N ILE A 103 -28.19 -46.19 35.26
CA ILE A 103 -28.39 -46.82 36.58
C ILE A 103 -29.63 -46.23 37.30
N TYR A 104 -29.91 -44.94 37.10
CA TYR A 104 -31.08 -44.27 37.67
C TYR A 104 -32.38 -44.75 37.02
N GLY A 105 -32.40 -44.91 35.70
CA GLY A 105 -33.54 -45.44 34.96
C GLY A 105 -33.86 -46.89 35.33
N ASP A 106 -32.84 -47.74 35.40
CA ASP A 106 -32.99 -49.14 35.80
C ASP A 106 -33.58 -49.27 37.22
N GLN A 107 -33.05 -48.49 38.17
CA GLN A 107 -33.56 -48.44 39.54
C GLN A 107 -34.99 -47.88 39.61
N ALA A 108 -35.29 -46.87 38.79
CA ALA A 108 -36.62 -46.25 38.72
C ALA A 108 -37.68 -47.23 38.20
N ILE A 109 -37.39 -47.97 37.13
CA ILE A 109 -38.28 -49.00 36.58
C ILE A 109 -38.56 -50.09 37.63
N GLY A 110 -37.52 -50.51 38.35
CA GLY A 110 -37.65 -51.46 39.46
C GLY A 110 -38.58 -50.95 40.56
N LEU A 111 -38.43 -49.68 40.97
CA LEU A 111 -39.28 -49.05 41.99
C LEU A 111 -40.72 -48.83 41.51
N VAL A 112 -40.93 -48.38 40.27
CA VAL A 112 -42.26 -48.22 39.66
C VAL A 112 -42.98 -49.58 39.62
N THR A 113 -42.31 -50.61 39.11
CA THR A 113 -42.89 -51.97 39.04
C THR A 113 -43.29 -52.48 40.42
N LYS A 114 -42.47 -52.22 41.44
CA LYS A 114 -42.73 -52.66 42.81
C LYS A 114 -43.86 -51.86 43.47
N LEU A 115 -43.88 -50.53 43.29
CA LEU A 115 -44.93 -49.66 43.81
C LEU A 115 -46.28 -49.94 43.14
N ASP A 116 -46.32 -50.12 41.82
CA ASP A 116 -47.55 -50.48 41.08
C ASP A 116 -48.15 -51.80 41.63
N ARG A 117 -47.30 -52.82 41.86
CA ARG A 117 -47.74 -54.08 42.50
C ARG A 117 -48.25 -53.90 43.92
N LEU A 118 -47.59 -53.08 44.73
CA LEU A 118 -47.99 -52.82 46.12
C LEU A 118 -49.32 -52.07 46.19
N PHE A 119 -49.54 -51.07 45.33
CA PHE A 119 -50.81 -50.35 45.26
C PHE A 119 -51.95 -51.23 44.72
N ASP A 120 -51.69 -52.16 43.80
CA ASP A 120 -52.69 -53.13 43.34
C ASP A 120 -53.02 -54.19 44.41
N ALA A 121 -52.06 -54.57 45.24
CA ALA A 121 -52.29 -55.44 46.40
C ALA A 121 -53.11 -54.74 47.50
N ALA A 122 -52.86 -53.44 47.72
CA ALA A 122 -53.60 -52.62 48.69
C ALA A 122 -55.08 -52.47 48.34
N LYS A 123 -55.47 -52.57 47.06
CA LYS A 123 -56.89 -52.57 46.62
C LYS A 123 -57.65 -53.86 46.97
N LYS A 124 -56.95 -54.93 47.34
CA LYS A 124 -57.50 -56.30 47.49
C LYS A 124 -57.52 -56.81 48.92
N SER A 125 -56.95 -56.09 49.89
CA SER A 125 -56.77 -56.58 51.26
C SER A 125 -56.63 -55.43 52.26
N ASP A 126 -57.19 -55.60 53.46
CA ASP A 126 -56.91 -54.75 54.63
C ASP A 126 -55.65 -55.26 55.34
N GLN A 127 -54.50 -54.65 55.04
CA GLN A 127 -53.24 -54.97 55.74
C GLN A 127 -52.35 -53.73 55.89
N ALA A 128 -52.27 -53.21 57.12
CA ALA A 128 -51.31 -52.19 57.56
C ALA A 128 -49.84 -52.47 57.13
N GLN A 129 -49.48 -53.75 56.91
CA GLN A 129 -48.17 -54.15 56.39
C GLN A 129 -47.91 -53.67 54.94
N VAL A 130 -48.93 -53.64 54.08
CA VAL A 130 -48.81 -53.15 52.70
C VAL A 130 -48.58 -51.64 52.68
N VAL A 131 -49.31 -50.89 53.53
CA VAL A 131 -49.11 -49.44 53.70
C VAL A 131 -47.68 -49.11 54.16
N LYS A 132 -47.13 -49.89 55.10
CA LYS A 132 -45.72 -49.74 55.53
C LYS A 132 -44.74 -49.97 54.38
N GLN A 133 -44.95 -51.00 53.56
CA GLN A 133 -44.10 -51.26 52.40
C GLN A 133 -44.21 -50.17 51.33
N ILE A 134 -45.40 -49.62 51.09
CA ILE A 134 -45.59 -48.47 50.19
C ILE A 134 -44.76 -47.28 50.67
N LYS A 135 -44.88 -46.90 51.95
CA LYS A 135 -44.11 -45.79 52.54
C LYS A 135 -42.60 -45.97 52.33
N VAL A 136 -42.06 -47.15 52.64
CA VAL A 136 -40.63 -47.46 52.47
C VAL A 136 -40.19 -47.32 51.00
N ASN A 137 -40.94 -47.87 50.04
CA ASN A 137 -40.54 -47.80 48.63
C ASN A 137 -40.75 -46.38 48.05
N LEU A 138 -41.68 -45.59 48.58
CA LEU A 138 -41.81 -44.17 48.25
C LEU A 138 -40.63 -43.36 48.78
N ASP A 139 -40.10 -43.67 49.96
CA ASP A 139 -38.91 -42.99 50.49
C ASP A 139 -37.65 -43.38 49.70
N LEU A 140 -37.50 -44.65 49.31
CA LEU A 140 -36.44 -45.07 48.38
C LEU A 140 -36.56 -44.37 47.01
N ALA A 141 -37.78 -44.18 46.51
CA ALA A 141 -38.01 -43.44 45.27
C ALA A 141 -37.62 -41.97 45.38
N LYS A 142 -37.96 -41.30 46.49
CA LYS A 142 -37.51 -39.92 46.75
C LYS A 142 -36.00 -39.84 46.86
N GLU A 143 -35.37 -40.73 47.61
CA GLU A 143 -33.90 -40.78 47.75
C GLU A 143 -33.21 -40.97 46.40
N LEU A 144 -33.76 -41.82 45.52
CA LEU A 144 -33.25 -42.01 44.17
C LEU A 144 -33.37 -40.73 43.32
N ILE A 145 -34.51 -40.04 43.39
CA ILE A 145 -34.75 -38.78 42.66
C ILE A 145 -33.81 -37.68 43.18
N ASP A 146 -33.69 -37.52 44.50
CA ASP A 146 -32.81 -36.54 45.13
C ASP A 146 -31.34 -36.80 44.78
N LYS A 147 -30.92 -38.07 44.84
CA LYS A 147 -29.58 -38.48 44.44
C LYS A 147 -29.29 -38.17 42.98
N PHE A 148 -30.21 -38.49 42.08
CA PHE A 148 -30.07 -38.17 40.66
C PHE A 148 -29.88 -36.66 40.43
N GLN A 149 -30.66 -35.82 41.13
CA GLN A 149 -30.53 -34.38 41.04
C GLN A 149 -29.16 -33.89 41.53
N ILE A 150 -28.71 -34.33 42.71
CA ILE A 150 -27.41 -33.98 43.30
C ILE A 150 -26.26 -34.38 42.38
N ASP A 151 -26.28 -35.61 41.86
CA ASP A 151 -25.24 -36.12 40.97
C ASP A 151 -25.21 -35.35 39.65
N THR A 152 -26.36 -34.99 39.11
CA THR A 152 -26.47 -34.19 37.88
C THR A 152 -25.91 -32.78 38.09
N GLU A 153 -26.29 -32.10 39.16
CA GLU A 153 -25.77 -30.77 39.51
C GLU A 153 -24.25 -30.80 39.73
N THR A 154 -23.75 -31.85 40.40
CA THR A 154 -22.31 -32.07 40.63
C THR A 154 -21.55 -32.28 39.33
N ALA A 155 -22.08 -33.11 38.42
CA ALA A 155 -21.47 -33.34 37.12
C ALA A 155 -21.48 -32.08 36.25
N ILE A 156 -22.56 -31.29 36.28
CA ILE A 156 -22.62 -29.97 35.61
C ILE A 156 -21.56 -29.02 36.16
N ALA A 157 -21.36 -28.99 37.48
CA ALA A 157 -20.30 -28.18 38.10
C ALA A 157 -18.90 -28.61 37.64
N ARG A 158 -18.63 -29.92 37.55
CA ARG A 158 -17.36 -30.45 37.02
C ARG A 158 -17.16 -30.10 35.56
N LEU A 159 -18.21 -30.20 34.74
CA LEU A 159 -18.16 -29.78 33.33
C LEU A 159 -17.79 -28.30 33.19
N ASN A 160 -18.43 -27.43 33.99
CA ASN A 160 -18.13 -25.99 34.01
C ASN A 160 -16.70 -25.71 34.50
N GLN A 161 -16.21 -26.45 35.50
CA GLN A 161 -14.83 -26.35 35.96
C GLN A 161 -13.82 -26.80 34.89
N ALA A 162 -14.11 -27.89 34.17
CA ALA A 162 -13.28 -28.35 33.06
C ALA A 162 -13.22 -27.31 31.94
N PHE A 163 -14.33 -26.63 31.65
CA PHE A 163 -14.35 -25.50 30.72
C PHE A 163 -13.47 -24.33 31.19
N GLN A 164 -13.62 -23.91 32.45
CA GLN A 164 -12.85 -22.80 33.02
C GLN A 164 -11.33 -23.08 33.09
N SER A 165 -10.96 -24.34 33.33
CA SER A 165 -9.56 -24.80 33.40
C SER A 165 -8.96 -25.19 32.05
N LEU A 166 -9.74 -25.08 30.96
CA LEU A 166 -9.33 -25.50 29.60
C LEU A 166 -8.97 -27.00 29.51
N ASP A 167 -9.52 -27.83 30.40
CA ASP A 167 -9.30 -29.27 30.40
C ASP A 167 -10.23 -29.94 29.38
N ALA A 168 -9.74 -30.02 28.15
CA ALA A 168 -10.44 -30.64 27.04
C ALA A 168 -10.80 -32.12 27.29
N LYS A 169 -9.99 -32.84 28.08
CA LYS A 169 -10.24 -34.26 28.35
C LYS A 169 -11.41 -34.40 29.32
N SER A 170 -11.33 -33.72 30.46
CA SER A 170 -12.40 -33.74 31.46
C SER A 170 -13.70 -33.17 30.92
N PHE A 171 -13.65 -32.10 30.12
CA PHE A 171 -14.84 -31.52 29.49
C PHE A 171 -15.54 -32.53 28.56
N LYS A 172 -14.78 -33.24 27.71
CA LYS A 172 -15.34 -34.27 26.82
C LYS A 172 -15.99 -35.41 27.60
N GLN A 173 -15.32 -35.88 28.65
CA GLN A 173 -15.77 -37.01 29.46
C GLN A 173 -17.04 -36.65 30.24
N GLU A 174 -17.04 -35.52 30.95
CA GLU A 174 -18.20 -35.09 31.74
C GLU A 174 -19.40 -34.76 30.85
N LEU A 175 -19.19 -34.13 29.69
CA LEU A 175 -20.27 -33.87 28.74
C LEU A 175 -20.88 -35.16 28.18
N ALA A 176 -20.05 -36.15 27.85
CA ALA A 176 -20.54 -37.45 27.36
C ALA A 176 -21.40 -38.15 28.42
N ASN A 177 -20.98 -38.12 29.69
CA ASN A 177 -21.76 -38.69 30.80
C ASN A 177 -23.09 -37.93 30.99
N LEU A 178 -23.05 -36.60 31.00
CA LEU A 178 -24.23 -35.75 31.15
C LEU A 178 -25.25 -35.90 30.01
N VAL A 179 -24.81 -36.15 28.79
CA VAL A 179 -25.71 -36.42 27.66
C VAL A 179 -26.50 -37.73 27.87
N ILE A 180 -25.94 -38.71 28.58
CA ILE A 180 -26.64 -39.95 28.92
C ILE A 180 -27.68 -39.70 30.02
N ILE A 181 -27.28 -39.03 31.11
CA ILE A 181 -28.12 -38.93 32.31
C ILE A 181 -29.04 -37.69 32.34
N ALA A 182 -28.70 -36.63 31.60
CA ALA A 182 -29.37 -35.34 31.69
C ALA A 182 -29.57 -34.71 30.29
N LYS A 183 -29.93 -35.52 29.29
CA LYS A 183 -30.07 -35.08 27.89
C LYS A 183 -31.02 -33.89 27.69
N ASN A 184 -32.02 -33.75 28.56
CA ASN A 184 -33.04 -32.70 28.46
C ASN A 184 -32.68 -31.45 29.28
N ASN A 185 -31.55 -31.46 30.00
CA ASN A 185 -31.08 -30.28 30.72
C ASN A 185 -30.61 -29.23 29.72
N GLU A 186 -31.11 -28.00 29.85
CA GLU A 186 -30.82 -26.89 28.93
C GLU A 186 -29.31 -26.62 28.77
N GLN A 187 -28.57 -26.67 29.88
CA GLN A 187 -27.13 -26.42 29.87
C GLN A 187 -26.37 -27.56 29.18
N VAL A 188 -26.78 -28.80 29.40
CA VAL A 188 -26.18 -29.98 28.75
C VAL A 188 -26.43 -29.93 27.25
N LEU A 189 -27.66 -29.59 26.82
CA LEU A 189 -28.00 -29.40 25.40
C LEU A 189 -27.14 -28.31 24.75
N LEU A 190 -26.98 -27.17 25.42
CA LEU A 190 -26.16 -26.08 24.92
C LEU A 190 -24.69 -26.51 24.74
N TRP A 191 -24.12 -27.17 25.75
CA TRP A 191 -22.73 -27.65 25.67
C TRP A 191 -22.55 -28.76 24.65
N GLN A 192 -23.55 -29.62 24.46
CA GLN A 192 -23.54 -30.65 23.43
C GLN A 192 -23.54 -30.03 22.03
N GLN A 193 -24.38 -29.02 21.80
CA GLN A 193 -24.42 -28.28 20.53
C GLN A 193 -23.11 -27.57 20.24
N LYS A 194 -22.52 -26.91 21.25
CA LYS A 194 -21.27 -26.14 21.13
C LYS A 194 -19.99 -26.95 21.31
N LYS A 195 -20.09 -28.27 21.38
CA LYS A 195 -18.96 -29.14 21.77
C LYS A 195 -17.73 -28.90 20.90
N ASN A 196 -17.92 -28.80 19.58
CA ASN A 196 -16.79 -28.66 18.66
C ASN A 196 -16.13 -27.28 18.80
N GLU A 197 -16.94 -26.23 18.91
CA GLU A 197 -16.49 -24.85 19.10
C GLU A 197 -15.75 -24.68 20.43
N VAL A 198 -16.19 -25.35 21.50
CA VAL A 198 -15.48 -25.36 22.79
C VAL A 198 -14.10 -26.00 22.68
N LEU A 199 -13.99 -27.11 21.94
CA LEU A 199 -12.72 -27.80 21.76
C LEU A 199 -11.75 -27.00 20.89
N GLU A 200 -12.26 -26.34 19.85
CA GLU A 200 -11.48 -25.38 19.07
C GLU A 200 -11.06 -24.18 19.94
N TYR A 201 -11.95 -23.67 20.78
CA TYR A 201 -11.66 -22.61 21.73
C TYR A 201 -10.49 -22.98 22.65
N PHE A 202 -10.46 -24.18 23.24
CA PHE A 202 -9.33 -24.63 24.06
C PHE A 202 -8.02 -24.62 23.27
N ASN A 203 -8.03 -25.12 22.04
CA ASN A 203 -6.84 -25.13 21.19
C ASN A 203 -6.35 -23.70 20.88
N HIS A 204 -7.25 -22.77 20.57
CA HIS A 204 -6.89 -21.38 20.30
C HIS A 204 -6.45 -20.63 21.54
N GLN A 205 -7.03 -20.93 22.71
CA GLN A 205 -6.62 -20.34 23.98
C GLN A 205 -5.19 -20.76 24.33
N LEU A 206 -4.86 -22.05 24.21
CA LEU A 206 -3.49 -22.54 24.40
C LEU A 206 -2.49 -21.92 23.41
N LYS A 207 -2.88 -21.74 22.14
CA LYS A 207 -2.06 -21.03 21.14
C LYS A 207 -1.83 -19.57 21.51
N ALA A 208 -2.88 -18.87 21.95
CA ALA A 208 -2.79 -17.48 22.37
C ALA A 208 -1.87 -17.32 23.59
N ASP A 209 -1.98 -18.19 24.59
CA ASP A 209 -1.15 -18.12 25.80
C ASP A 209 0.33 -18.45 25.50
N ARG A 210 0.60 -19.42 24.61
CA ARG A 210 1.96 -19.67 24.12
C ARG A 210 2.52 -18.46 23.38
N ALA A 211 1.75 -17.91 22.43
CA ALA A 211 2.17 -16.74 21.66
C ALA A 211 2.46 -15.54 22.56
N ARG A 212 1.66 -15.35 23.62
CA ARG A 212 1.89 -14.33 24.65
C ARG A 212 3.21 -14.55 25.38
N ALA A 213 3.47 -15.76 25.85
CA ALA A 213 4.71 -16.10 26.57
C ALA A 213 5.96 -15.87 25.69
N GLU A 214 5.83 -16.12 24.39
CA GLU A 214 6.88 -15.93 23.39
C GLU A 214 6.91 -14.53 22.77
N GLN A 215 6.06 -13.60 23.23
CA GLN A 215 5.92 -12.22 22.73
C GLN A 215 5.63 -12.12 21.22
N ARG A 216 4.89 -13.10 20.68
CA ARG A 216 4.44 -13.14 19.27
C ARG A 216 3.06 -12.50 19.13
N ASP A 217 3.01 -11.17 19.25
CA ASP A 217 1.75 -10.40 19.27
C ASP A 217 0.80 -10.71 18.11
N GLU A 218 1.30 -10.94 16.89
CA GLU A 218 0.48 -11.26 15.72
C GLU A 218 -0.19 -12.64 15.84
N MET A 219 0.54 -13.63 16.34
CA MET A 219 0.01 -14.99 16.55
C MET A 219 -0.97 -15.02 17.71
N GLU A 220 -0.71 -14.25 18.77
CA GLU A 220 -1.66 -14.07 19.88
C GLU A 220 -2.95 -13.41 19.34
N LEU A 221 -2.84 -12.32 18.59
CA LEU A 221 -3.97 -11.61 18.01
C LEU A 221 -4.84 -12.53 17.14
N ALA A 222 -4.24 -13.25 16.18
CA ALA A 222 -4.96 -14.16 15.31
C ALA A 222 -5.68 -15.28 16.09
N SER A 223 -5.05 -15.80 17.14
CA SER A 223 -5.67 -16.83 18.00
C SER A 223 -6.85 -16.27 18.80
N LEU A 224 -6.73 -15.07 19.35
CA LEU A 224 -7.81 -14.41 20.10
C LEU A 224 -8.96 -13.99 19.19
N GLU A 225 -8.71 -13.53 17.96
CA GLU A 225 -9.76 -13.25 16.99
C GLU A 225 -10.57 -14.50 16.67
N LYS A 226 -9.89 -15.65 16.50
CA LYS A 226 -10.58 -16.93 16.30
C LYS A 226 -11.45 -17.34 17.51
N ILE A 227 -11.00 -17.07 18.73
CA ILE A 227 -11.79 -17.28 19.95
C ILE A 227 -13.07 -16.44 19.94
N VAL A 228 -13.00 -15.18 19.47
CA VAL A 228 -14.17 -14.31 19.34
C VAL A 228 -15.13 -14.85 18.28
N GLU A 229 -14.63 -15.29 17.12
CA GLU A 229 -15.44 -15.89 16.05
C GLU A 229 -16.19 -17.14 16.52
N LEU A 230 -15.57 -17.97 17.36
CA LEU A 230 -16.19 -19.15 17.98
C LEU A 230 -17.26 -18.81 19.04
N GLY A 231 -17.48 -17.52 19.32
CA GLY A 231 -18.48 -17.06 20.29
C GLY A 231 -17.98 -16.95 21.73
N PHE A 232 -16.67 -17.11 21.98
CA PHE A 232 -16.04 -17.03 23.30
C PHE A 232 -15.30 -15.70 23.52
N GLY A 233 -15.79 -14.63 22.88
CA GLY A 233 -15.23 -13.29 22.93
C GLY A 233 -15.58 -12.51 24.19
N PHE A 234 -15.08 -12.95 25.35
CA PHE A 234 -15.25 -12.27 26.64
C PHE A 234 -14.65 -10.84 26.63
N SER A 235 -15.07 -10.01 27.59
CA SER A 235 -14.67 -8.59 27.66
C SER A 235 -13.14 -8.39 27.69
N ASN A 236 -12.43 -9.21 28.47
CA ASN A 236 -10.98 -9.20 28.56
C ASN A 236 -10.30 -9.59 27.22
N THR A 237 -10.83 -10.59 26.50
CA THR A 237 -10.34 -11.01 25.18
C THR A 237 -10.47 -9.87 24.17
N LYS A 238 -11.64 -9.22 24.11
CA LYS A 238 -11.87 -8.06 23.22
C LYS A 238 -10.92 -6.90 23.53
N SER A 239 -10.74 -6.56 24.82
CA SER A 239 -9.79 -5.52 25.24
C SER A 239 -8.34 -5.86 24.88
N ARG A 240 -7.93 -7.14 25.03
CA ARG A 240 -6.60 -7.61 24.64
C ARG A 240 -6.39 -7.51 23.13
N ILE A 241 -7.38 -7.91 22.33
CA ILE A 241 -7.36 -7.77 20.86
C ILE A 241 -7.13 -6.31 20.47
N THR A 242 -7.88 -5.36 21.02
CA THR A 242 -7.70 -3.93 20.71
C THR A 242 -6.29 -3.44 21.02
N ARG A 243 -5.74 -3.81 22.19
CA ARG A 243 -4.36 -3.46 22.56
C ARG A 243 -3.32 -4.09 21.62
N LEU A 244 -3.48 -5.37 21.29
CA LEU A 244 -2.58 -6.07 20.37
C LEU A 244 -2.64 -5.48 18.96
N LYS A 245 -3.82 -5.16 18.44
CA LYS A 245 -3.98 -4.47 17.16
C LYS A 245 -3.19 -3.17 17.14
N ASN A 246 -3.34 -2.34 18.16
CA ASN A 246 -2.59 -1.08 18.26
C ASN A 246 -1.08 -1.31 18.33
N ASN A 247 -0.62 -2.30 19.10
CA ASN A 247 0.81 -2.63 19.24
C ASN A 247 1.40 -3.17 17.93
N VAL A 248 0.73 -4.12 17.28
CA VAL A 248 1.14 -4.70 15.99
C VAL A 248 1.22 -3.61 14.92
N THR A 249 0.18 -2.77 14.80
CA THR A 249 0.17 -1.64 13.85
C THR A 249 1.31 -0.66 14.14
N THR A 250 1.57 -0.35 15.41
CA THR A 250 2.67 0.54 15.81
C THR A 250 4.05 -0.07 15.49
N LYS A 251 4.25 -1.37 15.74
CA LYS A 251 5.50 -2.08 15.39
C LYS A 251 5.73 -2.13 13.89
N LYS A 252 4.69 -2.42 13.11
CA LYS A 252 4.75 -2.42 11.63
C LYS A 252 5.09 -1.03 11.08
N TYR A 253 4.45 0.01 11.62
CA TYR A 253 4.77 1.38 11.26
C TYR A 253 6.25 1.71 11.52
N ALA A 254 6.75 1.42 12.73
CA ALA A 254 8.15 1.67 13.08
C ALA A 254 9.12 0.90 12.18
N PHE A 255 8.78 -0.35 11.81
CA PHE A 255 9.54 -1.14 10.85
C PHE A 255 9.60 -0.45 9.48
N TYR A 256 8.46 -0.06 8.91
CA TYR A 256 8.44 0.60 7.60
C TYR A 256 9.16 1.94 7.59
N ILE A 257 9.03 2.73 8.66
CA ILE A 257 9.81 3.98 8.80
C ILE A 257 11.31 3.70 8.81
N LYS A 258 11.75 2.68 9.54
CA LYS A 258 13.16 2.28 9.57
C LYS A 258 13.66 1.86 8.18
N GLU A 259 12.90 1.03 7.47
CA GLU A 259 13.27 0.60 6.13
C GLU A 259 13.26 1.76 5.12
N THR A 260 12.29 2.68 5.21
CA THR A 260 12.30 3.92 4.43
C THR A 260 13.60 4.69 4.62
N ILE A 261 14.03 4.91 5.87
CA ILE A 261 15.27 5.63 6.18
C ILE A 261 16.48 4.87 5.64
N ASN A 262 16.55 3.55 5.85
CA ASN A 262 17.64 2.72 5.31
C ASN A 262 17.78 2.86 3.78
N TYR A 263 16.67 2.86 3.04
CA TYR A 263 16.69 3.03 1.58
C TYR A 263 17.06 4.45 1.18
N MET A 264 16.61 5.47 1.93
CA MET A 264 17.03 6.85 1.71
C MET A 264 18.54 7.03 1.91
N ASP A 265 19.11 6.41 2.94
CA ASP A 265 20.56 6.44 3.22
C ASP A 265 21.38 5.75 2.11
N GLN A 266 20.79 4.76 1.44
CA GLN A 266 21.37 4.09 0.27
C GLN A 266 21.15 4.85 -1.05
N GLY A 267 20.37 5.94 -1.03
CA GLY A 267 19.97 6.68 -2.23
C GLY A 267 18.89 6.00 -3.07
N ASP A 268 18.32 4.88 -2.62
CA ASP A 268 17.22 4.20 -3.32
C ASP A 268 15.86 4.81 -2.95
N PHE A 269 15.62 5.99 -3.50
CA PHE A 269 14.36 6.71 -3.26
C PHE A 269 13.12 6.03 -3.85
N LYS A 270 13.30 5.09 -4.80
CA LYS A 270 12.17 4.30 -5.35
C LYS A 270 11.71 3.26 -4.33
N LEU A 271 12.63 2.52 -3.73
CA LEU A 271 12.29 1.58 -2.65
C LEU A 271 11.83 2.32 -1.38
N ALA A 272 12.48 3.44 -1.04
CA ALA A 272 12.02 4.28 0.08
C ALA A 272 10.56 4.74 -0.10
N SER A 273 10.17 5.13 -1.33
CA SER A 273 8.80 5.50 -1.66
C SER A 273 7.81 4.34 -1.49
N SER A 274 8.23 3.11 -1.76
CA SER A 274 7.37 1.93 -1.56
C SER A 274 7.15 1.66 -0.07
N GLU A 275 8.21 1.71 0.74
CA GLU A 275 8.11 1.45 2.18
C GLU A 275 7.34 2.55 2.92
N ILE A 276 7.54 3.83 2.56
CA ILE A 276 6.82 4.91 3.22
C ILE A 276 5.32 4.86 2.95
N ALA A 277 4.91 4.41 1.76
CA ALA A 277 3.50 4.20 1.43
C ALA A 277 2.86 3.15 2.34
N LYS A 278 3.59 2.08 2.71
CA LYS A 278 3.10 1.09 3.68
C LYS A 278 2.95 1.70 5.07
N ALA A 279 3.88 2.57 5.50
CA ALA A 279 3.75 3.30 6.76
C ALA A 279 2.56 4.28 6.74
N SER A 280 2.34 4.98 5.62
CA SER A 280 1.25 5.93 5.39
C SER A 280 -0.11 5.24 5.44
N ASN A 281 -0.25 4.04 4.88
CA ASN A 281 -1.47 3.23 4.97
C ASN A 281 -1.84 2.85 6.42
N LEU A 282 -0.86 2.73 7.32
CA LEU A 282 -1.11 2.44 8.73
C LEU A 282 -1.46 3.71 9.52
N PHE A 283 -0.74 4.81 9.27
CA PHE A 283 -0.96 6.09 9.94
C PHE A 283 -0.76 7.28 8.98
N PRO A 284 -1.82 7.70 8.25
CA PRO A 284 -1.71 8.70 7.18
C PRO A 284 -1.32 10.11 7.67
N ASN A 285 -1.66 10.44 8.92
CA ASN A 285 -1.56 11.80 9.44
C ASN A 285 -0.35 12.07 10.32
N ARG A 286 0.60 11.13 10.43
CA ARG A 286 1.81 11.34 11.23
C ARG A 286 2.74 12.33 10.53
N ALA A 287 3.20 13.34 11.27
CA ALA A 287 4.10 14.37 10.76
C ALA A 287 5.39 13.78 10.16
N GLN A 288 5.98 12.79 10.83
CA GLN A 288 7.18 12.08 10.34
C GLN A 288 6.94 11.44 8.97
N THR A 289 5.79 10.81 8.74
CA THR A 289 5.47 10.18 7.45
C THR A 289 5.41 11.23 6.34
N LYS A 290 4.67 12.32 6.55
CA LYS A 290 4.52 13.40 5.57
C LYS A 290 5.85 14.05 5.21
N GLU A 291 6.72 14.21 6.20
CA GLU A 291 8.05 14.78 6.01
C GLU A 291 8.97 13.88 5.17
N LEU A 292 8.94 12.57 5.43
CA LEU A 292 9.67 11.59 4.62
C LEU A 292 9.13 11.51 3.20
N GLU A 293 7.80 11.47 3.01
CA GLU A 293 7.15 11.49 1.69
C GLU A 293 7.57 12.72 0.87
N ARG A 294 7.56 13.90 1.49
CA ARG A 294 8.01 15.15 0.87
C ARG A 294 9.48 15.08 0.46
N THR A 295 10.34 14.58 1.36
CA THR A 295 11.78 14.43 1.10
C THR A 295 12.05 13.45 -0.04
N ILE A 296 11.38 12.30 -0.05
CA ILE A 296 11.47 11.31 -1.12
C ILE A 296 11.00 11.90 -2.45
N SER A 297 9.87 12.61 -2.46
CA SER A 297 9.34 13.24 -3.67
C SER A 297 10.31 14.25 -4.28
N ILE A 298 10.95 15.10 -3.45
CA ILE A 298 11.97 16.06 -3.92
C ILE A 298 13.17 15.34 -4.53
N ASN A 299 13.67 14.27 -3.89
CA ASN A 299 14.83 13.54 -4.39
C ASN A 299 14.52 12.75 -5.66
N LEU A 300 13.32 12.16 -5.78
CA LEU A 300 12.88 11.51 -7.02
C LEU A 300 12.81 12.50 -8.19
N LYS A 301 12.32 13.72 -7.96
CA LYS A 301 12.35 14.79 -8.98
C LYS A 301 13.77 15.16 -9.37
N ARG A 302 14.69 15.27 -8.40
CA ARG A 302 16.12 15.56 -8.68
C ARG A 302 16.76 14.46 -9.53
N ILE A 303 16.51 13.19 -9.22
CA ILE A 303 17.00 12.05 -10.01
C ILE A 303 16.44 12.12 -11.44
N GLN A 304 15.13 12.36 -11.58
CA GLN A 304 14.50 12.47 -12.90
C GLN A 304 15.09 13.62 -13.74
N VAL A 305 15.37 14.77 -13.13
CA VAL A 305 16.03 15.90 -13.81
C VAL A 305 17.45 15.50 -14.24
N ALA A 306 18.22 14.87 -13.37
CA ALA A 306 19.57 14.41 -13.69
C ALA A 306 19.59 13.40 -14.85
N ASP A 307 18.65 12.45 -14.86
CA ASP A 307 18.50 11.47 -15.94
C ASP A 307 18.16 12.15 -17.29
N LEU A 308 17.27 13.14 -17.27
CA LEU A 308 16.91 13.92 -18.46
C LEU A 308 18.09 14.77 -18.97
N VAL A 309 18.84 15.40 -18.07
CA VAL A 309 20.06 16.16 -18.43
C VAL A 309 21.08 15.23 -19.09
N ALA A 310 21.38 14.08 -18.48
CA ALA A 310 22.32 13.11 -19.05
C ALA A 310 21.86 12.60 -20.43
N LYS A 311 20.55 12.35 -20.60
CA LYS A 311 19.96 11.97 -21.89
C LYS A 311 20.07 13.08 -22.94
N ALA A 312 19.83 14.33 -22.55
CA ALA A 312 19.97 15.48 -23.44
C ALA A 312 21.43 15.71 -23.86
N ASP A 313 22.38 15.53 -22.94
CA ASP A 313 23.81 15.58 -23.21
C ASP A 313 24.20 14.50 -24.25
N ALA A 314 23.68 13.28 -24.10
CA ALA A 314 23.91 12.19 -25.06
C ALA A 314 23.34 12.53 -26.46
N TYR A 315 22.17 13.16 -26.56
CA TYR A 315 21.66 13.68 -27.84
C TYR A 315 22.59 14.74 -28.44
N GLY A 316 23.16 15.62 -27.61
CA GLY A 316 24.16 16.60 -28.06
C GLY A 316 25.42 15.94 -28.62
N GLN A 317 25.93 14.89 -27.98
CA GLN A 317 27.08 14.11 -28.46
C GLN A 317 26.80 13.43 -29.81
N LEU A 318 25.55 13.00 -30.04
CA LEU A 318 25.09 12.44 -31.30
C LEU A 318 24.69 13.52 -32.33
N ASP A 319 24.95 14.80 -32.03
CA ASP A 319 24.64 15.95 -32.88
C ASP A 319 23.13 16.14 -33.17
N GLN A 320 22.27 15.55 -32.32
CA GLN A 320 20.81 15.59 -32.37
C GLN A 320 20.24 16.78 -31.56
N TRP A 321 20.64 18.01 -31.90
CA TRP A 321 20.37 19.21 -31.10
C TRP A 321 18.89 19.56 -30.88
N ALA A 322 18.01 19.21 -31.82
CA ALA A 322 16.57 19.41 -31.64
C ALA A 322 16.00 18.52 -30.53
N LEU A 323 16.47 17.26 -30.43
CA LEU A 323 16.10 16.35 -29.35
C LEU A 323 16.73 16.80 -28.02
N ALA A 324 18.01 17.21 -28.03
CA ALA A 324 18.66 17.77 -26.85
C ALA A 324 17.88 18.98 -26.28
N HIS A 325 17.52 19.94 -27.12
CA HIS A 325 16.70 21.10 -26.72
C HIS A 325 15.37 20.70 -26.08
N LYS A 326 14.67 19.73 -26.69
CA LYS A 326 13.40 19.21 -26.16
C LYS A 326 13.61 18.57 -24.79
N THR A 327 14.59 17.69 -24.64
CA THR A 327 14.84 16.96 -23.40
C THR A 327 15.33 17.87 -22.27
N TYR A 328 16.17 18.88 -22.52
CA TYR A 328 16.47 19.90 -21.50
C TYR A 328 15.24 20.71 -21.09
N SER A 329 14.34 21.02 -22.04
CA SER A 329 13.08 21.70 -21.73
C SER A 329 12.16 20.83 -20.86
N GLU A 330 12.15 19.52 -21.09
CA GLU A 330 11.45 18.56 -20.22
C GLU A 330 12.04 18.58 -18.79
N ALA A 331 13.37 18.58 -18.65
CA ALA A 331 14.04 18.69 -17.36
C ALA A 331 13.66 19.99 -16.61
N LEU A 332 13.65 21.12 -17.31
CA LEU A 332 13.26 22.43 -16.75
C LEU A 332 11.78 22.50 -16.35
N SER A 333 10.91 21.68 -16.96
CA SER A 333 9.50 21.63 -16.52
C SER A 333 9.33 20.95 -15.15
N ILE A 334 10.30 20.12 -14.74
CA ILE A 334 10.35 19.50 -13.41
C ILE A 334 11.07 20.42 -12.41
N SER A 335 12.17 21.06 -12.84
CA SER A 335 12.94 21.99 -12.02
C SER A 335 13.41 23.19 -12.85
N GLU A 336 12.67 24.30 -12.76
CA GLU A 336 12.92 25.51 -13.55
C GLU A 336 14.27 26.15 -13.24
N ALA A 337 14.75 26.04 -11.99
CA ALA A 337 16.02 26.60 -11.55
C ALA A 337 17.22 25.66 -11.78
N ASP A 338 17.06 24.53 -12.49
CA ASP A 338 18.17 23.63 -12.75
C ASP A 338 19.18 24.26 -13.72
N ARG A 339 20.38 24.54 -13.21
CA ARG A 339 21.44 25.24 -13.95
C ARG A 339 21.93 24.44 -15.15
N LEU A 340 22.13 23.13 -15.00
CA LEU A 340 22.67 22.28 -16.06
C LEU A 340 21.68 22.17 -17.23
N ALA A 341 20.40 21.96 -16.93
CA ALA A 341 19.36 21.95 -17.93
C ALA A 341 19.20 23.30 -18.63
N SER A 342 19.28 24.41 -17.90
CA SER A 342 19.21 25.77 -18.47
C SER A 342 20.37 26.06 -19.42
N GLU A 343 21.61 25.80 -18.99
CA GLU A 343 22.81 25.99 -19.81
C GLU A 343 22.83 25.07 -21.04
N GLY A 344 22.42 23.81 -20.86
CA GLY A 344 22.29 22.82 -21.94
C GLY A 344 21.26 23.25 -22.99
N LYS A 345 20.09 23.72 -22.54
CA LYS A 345 19.04 24.27 -23.41
C LYS A 345 19.54 25.47 -24.21
N ALA A 346 20.16 26.44 -23.55
CA ALA A 346 20.71 27.63 -24.20
C ALA A 346 21.75 27.27 -25.28
N ARG A 347 22.60 26.27 -24.99
CA ARG A 347 23.56 25.74 -25.95
C ARG A 347 22.89 25.11 -27.17
N ALA A 348 21.90 24.25 -26.95
CA ALA A 348 21.18 23.59 -28.04
C ALA A 348 20.46 24.61 -28.95
N ILE A 349 19.81 25.62 -28.36
CA ILE A 349 19.17 26.72 -29.11
C ILE A 349 20.21 27.48 -29.93
N ASN A 350 21.35 27.84 -29.34
CA ASN A 350 22.40 28.56 -30.05
C ASN A 350 22.91 27.77 -31.26
N ILE A 351 23.21 26.49 -31.09
CA ILE A 351 23.70 25.63 -32.18
C ILE A 351 22.65 25.50 -33.29
N LEU A 352 21.38 25.28 -32.95
CA LEU A 352 20.29 25.19 -33.94
C LEU A 352 20.16 26.50 -34.74
N LYS A 353 20.17 27.65 -34.06
CA LYS A 353 20.09 28.97 -34.69
C LYS A 353 21.26 29.24 -35.64
N LEU A 354 22.48 28.91 -35.22
CA LEU A 354 23.69 29.07 -36.04
C LEU A 354 23.64 28.15 -37.26
N LYS A 355 23.20 26.90 -37.08
CA LYS A 355 23.03 25.93 -38.16
C LYS A 355 21.99 26.40 -39.17
N GLU A 356 20.83 26.86 -38.72
CA GLU A 356 19.79 27.42 -39.59
C GLU A 356 20.31 28.63 -40.38
N GLY A 357 20.98 29.56 -39.71
CA GLY A 357 21.55 30.75 -40.36
C GLY A 357 22.59 30.41 -41.43
N LEU A 358 23.54 29.51 -41.12
CA LEU A 358 24.55 29.10 -42.09
C LEU A 358 23.94 28.27 -43.24
N LEU A 359 22.90 27.47 -42.95
CA LEU A 359 22.21 26.68 -43.97
C LEU A 359 21.47 27.59 -44.95
N ASP A 360 20.91 28.69 -44.46
CA ASP A 360 20.29 29.70 -45.33
C ASP A 360 21.29 30.32 -46.31
N ILE A 361 22.48 30.67 -45.81
CA ILE A 361 23.56 31.21 -46.64
C ILE A 361 24.04 30.16 -47.67
N TYR A 362 24.24 28.92 -47.22
CA TYR A 362 24.68 27.83 -48.07
C TYR A 362 23.69 27.54 -49.21
N ASN A 363 22.38 27.54 -48.91
CA ASN A 363 21.33 27.25 -49.89
C ASN A 363 21.03 28.42 -50.85
N ARG A 364 21.32 29.67 -50.44
CA ARG A 364 21.03 30.88 -51.24
C ARG A 364 22.27 31.77 -51.42
N PRO A 365 23.34 31.22 -52.01
CA PRO A 365 24.65 31.85 -52.02
C PRO A 365 24.70 33.15 -52.83
N LEU A 366 23.89 33.30 -53.89
CA LEU A 366 23.86 34.52 -54.72
C LEU A 366 23.40 35.77 -53.96
N ARG A 367 22.70 35.61 -52.82
CA ARG A 367 22.31 36.73 -51.95
C ARG A 367 23.52 37.41 -51.30
N LEU A 368 24.67 36.75 -51.25
CA LEU A 368 25.92 37.28 -50.70
C LEU A 368 26.49 38.46 -51.51
N LYS A 369 25.97 38.74 -52.71
CA LYS A 369 26.22 40.00 -53.41
C LYS A 369 25.79 41.22 -52.57
N ASP A 370 24.70 41.09 -51.82
CA ASP A 370 24.26 42.15 -50.90
C ASP A 370 25.23 42.25 -49.72
N MET A 371 25.79 43.46 -49.52
CA MET A 371 26.78 43.72 -48.48
C MET A 371 26.24 43.47 -47.06
N THR A 372 24.94 43.64 -46.84
CA THR A 372 24.26 43.35 -45.56
C THR A 372 24.25 41.85 -45.30
N VAL A 373 23.92 41.05 -46.32
CA VAL A 373 23.93 39.58 -46.24
C VAL A 373 25.35 39.06 -46.05
N LEU A 374 26.33 39.64 -46.75
CA LEU A 374 27.74 39.30 -46.58
C LEU A 374 28.24 39.57 -45.15
N LYS A 375 27.89 40.73 -44.57
CA LYS A 375 28.22 41.06 -43.17
C LYS A 375 27.55 40.10 -42.20
N PHE A 376 26.28 39.74 -42.44
CA PHE A 376 25.55 38.77 -41.63
C PHE A 376 26.20 37.38 -41.68
N ALA A 377 26.58 36.89 -42.86
CA ALA A 377 27.26 35.60 -43.02
C ALA A 377 28.60 35.56 -42.28
N ARG A 378 29.41 36.62 -42.40
CA ARG A 378 30.69 36.73 -41.65
C ARG A 378 30.47 36.72 -40.13
N ARG A 379 29.42 37.40 -39.66
CA ARG A 379 29.04 37.38 -38.24
C ARG A 379 28.63 35.98 -37.78
N LEU A 380 27.82 35.25 -38.57
CA LEU A 380 27.44 33.87 -38.25
C LEU A 380 28.65 32.94 -38.14
N LEU A 381 29.62 33.06 -39.05
CA LEU A 381 30.88 32.30 -38.95
C LEU A 381 31.63 32.64 -37.66
N ALA A 382 31.77 33.93 -37.33
CA ALA A 382 32.43 34.36 -36.10
C ALA A 382 31.71 33.83 -34.84
N GLU A 383 30.38 33.88 -34.79
CA GLU A 383 29.56 33.37 -33.69
C GLU A 383 29.58 31.83 -33.59
N SER A 384 29.79 31.12 -34.71
CA SER A 384 29.84 29.66 -34.75
C SER A 384 31.18 29.10 -34.26
N LYS A 385 32.27 29.84 -34.47
CA LYS A 385 33.64 29.39 -34.17
C LYS A 385 33.83 28.82 -32.75
N PRO A 386 33.30 29.43 -31.66
CA PRO A 386 33.47 28.92 -30.30
C PRO A 386 32.73 27.63 -29.98
N VAL A 387 31.80 27.19 -30.84
CA VAL A 387 30.93 26.02 -30.59
C VAL A 387 31.12 24.89 -31.60
N LEU A 388 32.06 25.01 -32.56
CA LEU A 388 32.28 24.02 -33.61
C LEU A 388 32.68 22.64 -33.06
N ASP A 389 33.48 22.60 -32.00
CA ASP A 389 33.93 21.32 -31.40
C ASP A 389 32.79 20.56 -30.71
N ARG A 390 31.64 21.21 -30.53
CA ARG A 390 30.46 20.58 -29.92
C ARG A 390 29.54 19.97 -30.95
N SER A 391 29.52 20.47 -32.19
CA SER A 391 28.58 20.03 -33.22
C SER A 391 29.29 19.76 -34.55
N GLN A 392 29.34 18.50 -34.93
CA GLN A 392 30.00 18.08 -36.16
C GLN A 392 29.26 18.60 -37.41
N SER A 393 27.93 18.58 -37.44
CA SER A 393 27.17 19.14 -38.57
C SER A 393 27.30 20.65 -38.69
N LEU A 394 27.35 21.39 -37.57
CA LEU A 394 27.64 22.82 -37.60
C LEU A 394 29.05 23.09 -38.14
N LYS A 395 30.04 22.27 -37.73
CA LYS A 395 31.42 22.36 -38.20
C LYS A 395 31.55 22.15 -39.70
N MET A 396 30.87 21.14 -40.26
CA MET A 396 30.87 20.92 -41.72
C MET A 396 30.24 22.10 -42.45
N LEU A 397 29.08 22.56 -41.99
CA LEU A 397 28.37 23.69 -42.61
C LEU A 397 29.16 25.00 -42.51
N TYR A 398 29.84 25.23 -41.38
CA TYR A 398 30.79 26.33 -41.22
C TYR A 398 31.88 26.30 -42.28
N GLN A 399 32.50 25.14 -42.51
CA GLN A 399 33.57 24.99 -43.50
C GLN A 399 33.07 25.23 -44.92
N ASP A 400 31.87 24.77 -45.25
CA ASP A 400 31.29 24.97 -46.58
C ASP A 400 30.94 26.43 -46.85
N VAL A 401 30.36 27.13 -45.88
CA VAL A 401 30.07 28.58 -46.00
C VAL A 401 31.36 29.41 -46.00
N ASP A 402 32.37 29.05 -45.21
CA ASP A 402 33.67 29.74 -45.22
C ASP A 402 34.37 29.58 -46.57
N ARG A 403 34.33 28.37 -47.17
CA ARG A 403 34.84 28.13 -48.53
C ARG A 403 34.07 28.93 -49.57
N LEU A 404 32.75 28.98 -49.47
CA LEU A 404 31.89 29.77 -50.36
C LEU A 404 32.29 31.25 -50.35
N LEU A 405 32.52 31.83 -49.17
CA LEU A 405 32.92 33.23 -49.03
C LEU A 405 34.35 33.52 -49.51
N SER A 406 35.29 32.62 -49.24
CA SER A 406 36.71 32.84 -49.52
C SER A 406 37.09 32.55 -50.97
N SER A 407 36.42 31.60 -51.64
CA SER A 407 36.84 31.12 -52.96
C SER A 407 35.80 31.28 -54.07
N LYS A 408 34.51 31.38 -53.73
CA LYS A 408 33.43 31.33 -54.71
C LYS A 408 32.70 32.66 -54.91
N MET A 409 32.74 33.57 -53.93
CA MET A 409 32.15 34.92 -54.03
C MET A 409 33.17 35.99 -54.46
N VAL A 410 34.13 35.60 -55.30
CA VAL A 410 35.19 36.49 -55.83
C VAL A 410 34.71 37.11 -57.16
N PRO A 411 35.04 38.39 -57.48
CA PRO A 411 34.67 38.97 -58.78
C PRO A 411 35.14 38.13 -59.96
N ARG A 412 34.22 37.81 -60.88
CA ARG A 412 34.46 37.03 -62.10
C ARG A 412 34.44 37.96 -63.31
N SER A 413 35.32 37.73 -64.28
CA SER A 413 35.35 38.52 -65.51
C SER A 413 34.22 38.10 -66.45
N VAL A 414 33.42 39.06 -66.89
CA VAL A 414 32.23 38.87 -67.73
C VAL A 414 32.40 39.72 -68.98
N PHE A 415 32.30 39.11 -70.15
CA PHE A 415 32.30 39.83 -71.41
C PHE A 415 30.89 40.35 -71.73
N ILE A 416 30.76 41.67 -71.86
CA ILE A 416 29.53 42.34 -72.29
C ILE A 416 29.66 42.65 -73.78
N GLN A 417 28.74 42.15 -74.61
CA GLN A 417 28.66 42.45 -76.04
C GLN A 417 27.56 43.49 -76.27
N SER A 418 27.87 44.57 -76.99
CA SER A 418 26.93 45.67 -77.25
C SER A 418 27.00 46.15 -78.71
N ASP A 419 26.18 47.14 -79.07
CA ASP A 419 25.96 47.62 -80.45
C ASP A 419 26.75 48.90 -80.78
N GLY A 420 27.70 49.30 -79.92
CA GLY A 420 28.50 50.51 -80.09
C GLY A 420 27.78 51.81 -79.73
N ASN A 421 26.47 51.78 -79.47
CA ASN A 421 25.65 52.98 -79.23
C ASN A 421 25.07 53.05 -77.81
N ALA A 422 24.79 51.89 -77.19
CA ALA A 422 24.18 51.85 -75.87
C ALA A 422 25.13 52.35 -74.76
N LYS A 423 24.66 53.32 -73.98
CA LYS A 423 25.22 53.60 -72.65
C LYS A 423 24.58 52.62 -71.66
N ILE A 424 25.37 51.68 -71.14
CA ILE A 424 24.83 50.61 -70.30
C ILE A 424 25.02 50.95 -68.83
N ARG A 425 23.94 51.09 -68.07
CA ARG A 425 23.97 51.21 -66.61
C ARG A 425 23.81 49.84 -65.96
N VAL A 426 24.80 49.43 -65.18
CA VAL A 426 24.77 48.20 -64.39
C VAL A 426 24.43 48.56 -62.95
N GLN A 427 23.24 48.17 -62.49
CA GLN A 427 22.74 48.55 -61.17
C GLN A 427 23.68 48.11 -60.05
N GLY A 428 24.08 49.06 -59.21
CA GLY A 428 24.98 48.82 -58.07
C GLY A 428 26.46 48.65 -58.43
N VAL A 429 26.83 48.83 -59.71
CA VAL A 429 28.23 48.73 -60.17
C VAL A 429 28.69 50.03 -60.82
N GLY A 430 27.93 50.55 -61.80
CA GLY A 430 28.32 51.76 -62.53
C GLY A 430 27.83 51.78 -63.98
N TYR A 431 28.58 52.45 -64.85
CA TYR A 431 28.22 52.63 -66.26
C TYR A 431 29.32 52.10 -67.20
N ILE A 432 28.90 51.61 -68.36
CA ILE A 432 29.75 51.24 -69.49
C ILE A 432 29.44 52.24 -70.61
N SER A 433 30.46 52.98 -71.04
CA SER A 433 30.36 53.87 -72.20
C SER A 433 30.09 53.08 -73.48
N PRO A 434 29.50 53.71 -74.52
CA PRO A 434 29.23 53.05 -75.79
C PRO A 434 30.46 52.30 -76.33
N THR A 435 30.27 51.03 -76.65
CA THR A 435 31.33 50.08 -77.04
C THR A 435 30.72 48.90 -77.77
N GLU A 436 31.50 48.20 -78.60
CA GLU A 436 31.08 46.92 -79.21
C GLU A 436 31.23 45.75 -78.23
N GLY A 437 32.16 45.87 -77.27
CA GLY A 437 32.27 44.91 -76.18
C GLY A 437 33.32 45.27 -75.14
N LYS A 438 33.10 44.82 -73.90
CA LYS A 438 33.98 45.11 -72.76
C LYS A 438 33.92 44.02 -71.71
N HIS A 439 35.09 43.67 -71.15
CA HIS A 439 35.17 42.85 -69.95
C HIS A 439 34.92 43.70 -68.69
N ILE A 440 34.04 43.22 -67.82
CA ILE A 440 33.80 43.80 -66.49
C ILE A 440 33.90 42.71 -65.43
N ASN A 441 34.31 43.07 -64.21
CA ASN A 441 34.37 42.11 -63.11
C ASN A 441 33.12 42.23 -62.25
N LEU A 442 32.34 41.15 -62.19
CA LEU A 442 31.12 41.05 -61.40
C LEU A 442 31.21 39.90 -60.42
N THR A 443 30.88 40.14 -59.16
CA THR A 443 30.70 39.06 -58.18
C THR A 443 29.50 38.20 -58.57
N PRO A 444 29.49 36.89 -58.29
CA PRO A 444 28.30 36.07 -58.49
C PRO A 444 27.05 36.67 -57.83
N GLY A 445 25.94 36.67 -58.57
CA GLY A 445 24.70 37.30 -58.14
C GLY A 445 23.82 37.77 -59.29
N GLU A 446 22.68 38.35 -58.96
CA GLU A 446 21.69 38.86 -59.92
C GLU A 446 21.95 40.34 -60.23
N TYR A 447 21.93 40.71 -61.51
CA TYR A 447 22.21 42.06 -62.00
C TYR A 447 21.13 42.54 -62.95
N ARG A 448 20.87 43.85 -62.89
CA ARG A 448 20.02 44.57 -63.83
C ARG A 448 20.87 45.52 -64.67
N PHE A 449 20.85 45.30 -65.97
CA PHE A 449 21.51 46.13 -66.96
C PHE A 449 20.45 46.96 -67.68
N TYR A 450 20.65 48.26 -67.74
CA TYR A 450 19.79 49.19 -68.46
C TYR A 450 20.54 49.73 -69.66
N ALA A 451 20.06 49.42 -70.86
CA ALA A 451 20.61 49.96 -72.10
C ALA A 451 19.92 51.29 -72.41
N GLU A 452 20.63 52.40 -72.24
CA GLU A 452 20.15 53.76 -72.45
C GLU A 452 20.72 54.29 -73.77
N CYS A 453 19.86 54.56 -74.77
CA CYS A 453 20.26 55.05 -76.09
C CYS A 453 19.43 56.26 -76.50
N ASN A 454 20.06 57.24 -77.15
CA ASN A 454 19.36 58.44 -77.61
C ASN A 454 18.35 58.10 -78.71
N GLY A 455 17.07 58.44 -78.50
CA GLY A 455 15.99 58.15 -79.45
C GLY A 455 15.42 56.73 -79.38
N TYR A 456 15.75 55.96 -78.34
CA TYR A 456 15.23 54.61 -78.11
C TYR A 456 14.70 54.45 -76.67
N GLN A 457 13.76 53.54 -76.47
CA GLN A 457 13.29 53.17 -75.13
C GLN A 457 14.38 52.41 -74.37
N THR A 458 14.47 52.66 -73.06
CA THR A 458 15.46 51.96 -72.21
C THR A 458 15.06 50.48 -72.05
N LYS A 459 15.97 49.58 -72.42
CA LYS A 459 15.74 48.14 -72.30
C LYS A 459 16.44 47.57 -71.06
N LEU A 460 15.71 46.77 -70.27
CA LEU A 460 16.19 46.09 -69.07
C LEU A 460 16.60 44.66 -69.41
N TYR A 461 17.77 44.24 -68.93
CA TYR A 461 18.25 42.86 -68.97
C TYR A 461 18.53 42.39 -67.54
N GLU A 462 17.91 41.27 -67.14
CA GLU A 462 18.15 40.61 -65.87
C GLU A 462 19.10 39.43 -66.08
N ILE A 463 20.29 39.51 -65.49
CA ILE A 463 21.39 38.59 -65.75
C ILE A 463 21.88 38.01 -64.43
N ILE A 464 22.07 36.69 -64.40
CA ILE A 464 22.62 35.97 -63.25
C ILE A 464 24.08 35.64 -63.56
N ILE A 465 24.98 36.08 -62.69
CA ILE A 465 26.37 35.65 -62.70
C ILE A 465 26.48 34.40 -61.82
N PRO A 466 26.70 33.20 -62.39
CA PRO A 466 26.75 31.96 -61.64
C PRO A 466 28.01 31.88 -60.77
N ILE A 467 28.00 30.93 -59.82
CA ILE A 467 29.13 30.72 -58.90
C ILE A 467 30.22 29.88 -59.54
N ASP A 468 29.89 28.67 -60.03
CA ASP A 468 30.87 27.71 -60.55
C ASP A 468 30.78 27.54 -62.08
N ASP A 469 29.66 27.90 -62.72
CA ASP A 469 29.46 27.66 -64.16
C ASP A 469 30.24 28.64 -65.06
N GLU A 470 30.49 28.26 -66.30
CA GLU A 470 31.03 29.17 -67.33
C GLU A 470 30.08 30.34 -67.58
N ILE A 471 30.63 31.54 -67.73
CA ILE A 471 29.84 32.75 -67.96
C ILE A 471 29.80 33.02 -69.45
N ALA A 472 28.64 32.77 -70.07
CA ALA A 472 28.41 33.12 -71.46
C ALA A 472 28.48 34.65 -71.67
N PRO A 473 28.91 35.11 -72.86
CA PRO A 473 28.84 36.53 -73.23
C PRO A 473 27.45 37.12 -73.00
N VAL A 474 27.39 38.24 -72.29
CA VAL A 474 26.13 38.92 -71.98
C VAL A 474 25.86 39.97 -73.06
N ARG A 475 24.82 39.75 -73.87
CA ARG A 475 24.44 40.68 -74.94
C ARG A 475 23.48 41.75 -74.44
N VAL A 476 23.88 43.02 -74.52
CA VAL A 476 23.11 44.19 -74.08
C VAL A 476 23.10 45.25 -75.18
N ILE A 477 21.95 45.44 -75.82
CA ILE A 477 21.76 46.35 -76.97
C ILE A 477 20.59 47.32 -76.75
N CYS A 478 20.51 48.37 -77.56
CA CYS A 478 19.41 49.34 -77.56
C CYS A 478 18.03 48.68 -77.70
N GLY A 479 17.01 49.33 -77.13
CA GLY A 479 15.61 48.92 -77.23
C GLY A 479 14.97 49.35 -78.54
N ASP A 480 13.64 49.44 -78.53
CA ASP A 480 12.87 49.90 -79.68
C ASP A 480 12.96 51.43 -79.85
N LYS A 481 12.92 51.89 -81.09
CA LYS A 481 13.00 53.33 -81.43
C LYS A 481 11.74 54.05 -80.94
N ILE A 482 11.91 55.26 -80.39
CA ILE A 482 10.82 56.13 -79.91
C ILE A 482 10.13 56.83 -81.09
#